data_AF-S9RZ05-F1
#
_entry.id   AF-S9RZ05-F1
#
_cell.length_a   1.000
_cell.length_b   1.000
_cell.length_c   1.000
_cell.angle_alpha   90.00
_cell.angle_beta   90.00
_cell.angle_gamma   90.00
#
_symmetry.space_group_name_H-M   'P 1'
#
loop_
_entity.id
_entity.type
_entity.pdbx_description
1 polymer ?
#
loop_
_entity_poly.entity_id
_entity_poly.type
_entity_poly.pdbx_seq_one_letter_code
_entity_poly.pdbx_strand_id
1 'polypeptide(L)' 'MWKYVAVFTTLTLPISADVTSPSGRTVECYCTDKSGARVELGEQRCLSVGGRVFMARCEMSLNVPMWRETGQSCVTG' A
#
# COMPACT_ATOMS: atom_id res chain seq x y z
N MET A 1 -23.70 5.02 -44.00
CA MET A 1 -24.27 6.09 -43.15
C MET A 1 -24.00 5.77 -41.69
N TRP A 2 -22.77 6.07 -41.28
CA TRP A 2 -22.23 6.05 -39.92
C TRP A 2 -22.85 7.22 -39.16
N LYS A 3 -23.90 7.02 -38.36
CA LYS A 3 -24.51 8.16 -37.63
C LYS A 3 -24.69 7.97 -36.12
N TYR A 4 -24.48 6.79 -35.55
CA TYR A 4 -24.76 6.58 -34.12
C TYR A 4 -23.71 5.69 -33.43
N VAL A 5 -22.44 6.09 -33.45
CA VAL A 5 -21.46 5.61 -32.46
C VAL A 5 -21.59 6.55 -31.27
N ALA A 6 -22.49 6.22 -30.33
CA ALA A 6 -22.60 6.92 -29.06
C ALA A 6 -21.37 6.54 -28.21
N VAL A 7 -20.37 7.42 -28.17
CA VAL A 7 -19.18 7.28 -27.34
C VAL A 7 -19.59 7.50 -25.87
N PHE A 8 -19.80 6.40 -25.15
CA PHE A 8 -19.99 6.43 -23.69
C PHE A 8 -18.65 6.76 -23.03
N THR A 9 -18.44 8.04 -22.73
CA THR A 9 -17.25 8.51 -22.01
C THR A 9 -17.56 8.42 -20.51
N THR A 10 -17.10 7.37 -19.83
CA THR A 10 -17.29 7.23 -18.38
C THR A 10 -16.32 8.14 -17.64
N LEU A 11 -16.85 9.18 -16.99
CA LEU A 11 -16.08 10.09 -16.15
C LEU A 11 -15.71 9.37 -14.84
N THR A 12 -14.47 8.89 -14.72
CA THR A 12 -13.99 8.26 -13.48
C THR A 12 -13.69 9.33 -12.43
N LEU A 13 -14.55 9.46 -11.43
CA LEU A 13 -14.27 10.30 -10.26
C LEU A 13 -13.29 9.57 -9.31
N PRO A 14 -12.31 10.27 -8.71
CA PRO A 14 -11.44 9.68 -7.71
C PRO A 14 -12.22 9.45 -6.42
N ILE A 15 -12.30 8.19 -5.98
CA ILE A 15 -12.85 7.84 -4.66
C ILE A 15 -11.72 8.06 -3.65
N SER A 16 -11.88 9.08 -2.79
CA SER A 16 -11.03 9.22 -1.60
C SER A 16 -11.54 8.30 -0.51
N ALA A 17 -10.73 7.30 -0.12
CA ALA A 17 -11.04 6.35 0.94
C ALA A 17 -10.29 6.67 2.26
N ASP A 18 -9.76 7.89 2.38
CA ASP A 18 -8.95 8.28 3.52
C ASP A 18 -9.80 8.58 4.76
N VAL A 19 -9.32 8.14 5.93
CA VAL A 19 -10.04 8.30 7.18
C VAL A 19 -9.57 9.57 7.87
N THR A 20 -10.48 10.53 8.07
CA THR A 20 -10.21 11.72 8.88
C THR A 20 -10.45 11.40 10.35
N SER A 21 -9.45 11.62 11.20
CA SER A 21 -9.61 11.49 12.65
C SER A 21 -10.54 12.58 13.21
N PRO A 22 -11.10 12.42 14.43
CA PRO A 22 -11.89 13.47 15.09
C PRO A 22 -11.16 14.81 15.27
N SER A 23 -9.84 14.82 15.14
CA SER A 23 -9.00 16.03 15.19
C SER A 23 -8.92 16.77 13.84
N GLY A 24 -9.57 16.26 12.79
CA GLY A 24 -9.54 16.82 11.44
C GLY A 24 -8.29 16.48 10.62
N ARG A 25 -7.37 15.67 11.16
CA ARG A 25 -6.18 15.18 10.44
C ARG A 25 -6.44 13.83 9.80
N THR A 26 -5.97 13.65 8.58
CA THR A 26 -5.90 12.34 7.90
C THR A 26 -5.04 11.38 8.72
N VAL A 27 -5.52 10.14 8.88
CA VAL A 27 -4.76 9.09 9.54
C VAL A 27 -3.79 8.47 8.54
N GLU A 28 -2.51 8.75 8.69
CA GLU A 28 -1.48 8.18 7.82
C GLU A 28 -1.03 6.80 8.32
N CYS A 29 -1.38 5.75 7.59
CA CYS A 29 -0.93 4.39 7.87
C CYS A 29 0.28 4.01 7.03
N TYR A 30 1.37 3.61 7.68
CA TYR A 30 2.62 3.22 7.04
C TYR A 30 3.34 2.17 7.89
N CYS A 31 4.25 1.41 7.28
CA CYS A 31 5.14 0.51 8.00
C CYS A 31 6.47 1.19 8.30
N THR A 32 7.20 0.69 9.29
CA THR A 32 8.58 1.09 9.54
C THR A 32 9.51 -0.10 9.34
N ASP A 33 10.70 0.18 8.82
CA ASP A 33 11.76 -0.81 8.72
C ASP A 33 12.65 -0.82 9.98
N LYS A 34 13.70 -1.64 9.97
CA LYS A 34 14.63 -1.77 11.11
C LYS A 34 15.38 -0.47 11.44
N SER A 35 15.54 0.44 10.49
CA SER A 35 16.12 1.77 10.71
C SER A 35 15.12 2.79 11.25
N GLY A 36 13.83 2.43 11.31
CA GLY A 36 12.73 3.32 11.63
C GLY A 36 12.27 4.17 10.44
N ALA A 37 12.79 3.90 9.24
CA ALA A 37 12.37 4.62 8.04
C ALA A 37 10.92 4.28 7.70
N ARG A 38 10.17 5.31 7.29
CA ARG A 38 8.80 5.18 6.80
C ARG A 38 8.79 4.42 5.47
N VAL A 39 7.86 3.48 5.35
CA VAL A 39 7.59 2.69 4.15
C VAL A 39 6.10 2.77 3.84
N GLU A 40 5.76 3.20 2.63
CA GLU A 40 4.37 3.38 2.22
C GLU A 40 3.65 2.04 2.00
N LEU A 41 2.33 2.06 2.12
CA LEU A 41 1.48 0.91 1.79
C LEU A 41 1.71 0.48 0.33
N GLY A 42 1.85 -0.83 0.13
CA GLY A 42 2.12 -1.44 -1.17
C GLY A 42 3.61 -1.59 -1.49
N GLU A 43 4.51 -0.86 -0.82
CA GLU A 43 5.95 -1.02 -1.02
C GLU A 43 6.45 -2.36 -0.49
N GLN A 44 7.45 -2.91 -1.18
CA GLN A 44 8.11 -4.15 -0.81
C GLN A 44 9.50 -3.88 -0.24
N ARG A 45 9.85 -4.62 0.81
CA ARG A 45 11.19 -4.61 1.42
C ARG A 45 11.66 -5.99 1.80
N CYS A 46 12.97 -6.17 1.69
CA CYS A 46 13.67 -7.29 2.30
C CYS A 46 13.81 -7.05 3.78
N LEU A 47 13.11 -7.88 4.56
CA LEU A 47 13.21 -7.83 6.02
C LEU A 47 14.16 -8.92 6.51
N SER A 48 14.97 -8.56 7.50
CA SER A 48 15.79 -9.50 8.27
C SER A 48 15.32 -9.50 9.72
N VAL A 49 14.59 -10.56 10.10
CA VAL A 49 13.97 -10.68 11.43
C VAL A 49 14.30 -12.06 11.99
N GLY A 50 14.89 -12.11 13.19
CA GLY A 50 15.20 -13.38 13.86
C GLY A 50 16.10 -14.32 13.05
N GLY A 51 17.00 -13.77 12.22
CA GLY A 51 17.93 -14.55 11.38
C GLY A 51 17.35 -15.06 10.05
N ARG A 52 16.07 -14.78 9.76
CA ARG A 52 15.46 -15.07 8.46
C ARG A 52 15.44 -13.83 7.58
N VAL A 53 15.68 -14.02 6.29
CA VAL A 53 15.52 -12.98 5.26
C VAL A 53 14.36 -13.38 4.36
N PHE A 54 13.40 -12.47 4.18
CA PHE A 54 12.25 -12.68 3.31
C PHE A 54 11.77 -11.37 2.71
N MET A 55 11.16 -11.44 1.51
CA MET A 55 10.46 -10.31 0.93
C MET A 55 9.13 -10.11 1.66
N ALA A 56 8.88 -8.89 2.12
CA ALA A 56 7.62 -8.49 2.70
C ALA A 56 7.07 -7.24 2.03
N ARG A 57 5.75 -7.13 1.96
CA ARG A 57 5.04 -5.93 1.50
C ARG A 57 4.37 -5.25 2.67
N CYS A 58 4.45 -3.92 2.73
CA CYS A 58 3.66 -3.15 3.69
C CYS A 58 2.19 -3.18 3.26
N GLU A 59 1.32 -3.73 4.09
CA GLU A 59 -0.10 -3.89 3.80
C GLU A 59 -0.95 -3.48 5.00
N MET A 60 -2.26 -3.36 4.79
CA MET A 60 -3.22 -3.18 5.87
C MET A 60 -3.81 -4.53 6.28
N SER A 61 -3.90 -4.80 7.57
CA SER A 61 -4.74 -5.88 8.11
C SER A 61 -5.68 -5.34 9.18
N LEU A 62 -6.98 -5.60 8.97
CA LEU A 62 -8.10 -5.06 9.75
C LEU A 62 -8.16 -3.53 9.74
N ASN A 63 -7.22 -2.85 10.39
CA ASN A 63 -7.03 -1.39 10.36
C ASN A 63 -5.59 -0.98 10.74
N VAL A 64 -4.63 -1.92 10.70
CA VAL A 64 -3.27 -1.71 11.19
C VAL A 64 -2.27 -1.99 10.06
N PRO A 65 -1.27 -1.13 9.83
CA PRO A 65 -0.19 -1.42 8.89
C PRO A 65 0.63 -2.60 9.40
N MET A 66 0.95 -3.53 8.50
CA MET A 66 1.63 -4.78 8.83
C MET A 66 2.53 -5.23 7.68
N TRP A 67 3.58 -5.99 8.01
CA TRP A 67 4.49 -6.58 7.04
C TRP A 67 4.03 -7.97 6.59
N ARG A 68 3.62 -8.12 5.33
CA ARG A 68 3.14 -9.41 4.77
C ARG A 68 4.24 -10.07 3.97
N GLU A 69 4.65 -11.26 4.35
CA GLU A 69 5.56 -12.08 3.54
C GLU A 69 4.90 -12.41 2.19
N THR A 70 5.58 -12.10 1.08
CA THR A 70 5.03 -12.28 -0.28
C THR A 70 5.44 -13.63 -0.89
N GLY A 71 6.38 -14.33 -0.27
CA GLY A 71 6.99 -15.56 -0.79
C GLY A 71 8.06 -15.32 -1.87
N GLN A 72 8.31 -14.07 -2.27
CA GLN A 72 9.41 -13.75 -3.18
C GLN A 72 10.76 -13.85 -2.46
N SER A 73 11.76 -14.39 -3.15
CA SER A 73 13.13 -14.41 -2.64
C SER A 73 13.75 -13.03 -2.73
N CYS A 74 14.60 -12.69 -1.77
CA CYS A 74 15.38 -11.46 -1.82
C CYS A 74 16.59 -11.52 -0.88
N VAL A 75 17.53 -10.60 -1.08
CA VAL A 75 18.77 -10.50 -0.28
C VAL A 75 18.87 -9.09 0.32
N THR A 76 19.38 -9.01 1.54
CA THR A 76 19.77 -7.73 2.15
C THR A 76 21.20 -7.43 1.71
N GLY A 77 21.39 -6.33 1.01
CA GLY A 77 22.70 -5.84 0.57
C GLY A 77 23.36 -4.93 1.58
#